data_AF-A0A2E2TRD6-F1
#
_entry.id   AF-A0A2E2TRD6-F1
#
_cell.length_a   1.000
_cell.length_b   1.000
_cell.length_c   1.000
_cell.angle_alpha   90.00
_cell.angle_beta   90.00
_cell.angle_gamma   90.00
#
_symmetry.space_group_name_H-M   'P 1'
#
loop_
_entity.id
_entity.type
_entity.pdbx_description
1 polymer ?
#
loop_
_entity_poly.entity_id
_entity_poly.type
_entity_poly.pdbx_seq_one_letter_code
_entity_poly.pdbx_strand_id
1 'polypeptide(L)'
;MSKKLIPIRGFKRAAIFFLGIILATTAFSQEDVIDPAIIASGEKLYNANCTQCHAINEVVIGPALKGIEERRERPWLISWIKNSQKVIESGDEYAVALYEKYKKVAMPAYPFTDAEIISVLEYIDVASKVVPQVAAVVATGEKNGAGGSNEGMSNTFMYAILIVFIFVLGLILVVLGLIISLLTKYIGTTNEVSREDQELIVDQEVDIFAFVKSNTVLGMIIFIFVAVGLKTGIDGLFTIGVQQGYMPTQPIAYSHELHAGQYEIDCNYCHTGVRKSKSANIPSANICMNCHVAIKTESKEIQKIYAAIDYDPETGEYGEDTKPIEW
;
A
#
# COMPACT_ATOMS: atom_id res chain seq x y z
N MET A 1 -38.24 13.01 68.60
CA MET A 1 -36.85 13.19 69.10
C MET A 1 -35.88 13.07 67.94
N SER A 2 -34.93 14.00 67.90
CA SER A 2 -34.20 14.50 66.73
C SER A 2 -33.22 13.51 66.09
N LYS A 3 -33.34 13.29 64.77
CA LYS A 3 -32.31 12.66 63.93
C LYS A 3 -31.21 13.71 63.67
N LYS A 4 -30.03 13.52 64.25
CA LYS A 4 -28.83 14.32 63.95
C LYS A 4 -28.38 14.07 62.50
N LEU A 5 -28.50 15.10 61.66
CA LEU A 5 -27.90 15.17 60.33
C LEU A 5 -26.37 15.36 60.47
N ILE A 6 -25.61 14.50 59.82
CA ILE A 6 -24.14 14.57 59.72
C ILE A 6 -23.79 15.68 58.69
N PRO A 7 -22.79 16.55 58.94
CA PRO A 7 -22.55 17.71 58.10
C PRO A 7 -21.89 17.34 56.75
N ILE A 8 -22.56 17.72 55.65
CA ILE A 8 -22.17 17.54 54.24
C ILE A 8 -21.07 18.57 53.84
N ARG A 9 -19.99 18.67 54.63
CA ARG A 9 -18.87 19.60 54.34
C ARG A 9 -17.59 18.92 53.88
N GLY A 10 -17.45 17.60 54.06
CA GLY A 10 -16.27 16.84 53.63
C GLY A 10 -16.29 16.39 52.16
N PHE A 11 -17.47 16.19 51.57
CA PHE A 11 -17.58 15.59 50.22
C PHE A 11 -17.24 16.57 49.08
N LYS A 12 -17.50 17.88 49.28
CA LYS A 12 -17.22 18.90 48.26
C LYS A 12 -15.72 19.16 48.06
N ARG A 13 -14.87 18.89 49.06
CA ARG A 13 -13.41 19.09 48.93
C ARG A 13 -12.70 17.90 48.31
N ALA A 14 -13.18 16.67 48.55
CA ALA A 14 -12.65 15.47 47.91
C ALA A 14 -13.03 15.37 46.42
N ALA A 15 -14.24 15.80 46.03
CA ALA A 15 -14.68 15.81 44.63
C ALA A 15 -13.92 16.85 43.78
N ILE A 16 -13.54 17.99 44.35
CA ILE A 16 -12.75 19.03 43.63
C ILE A 16 -11.28 18.60 43.49
N PHE A 17 -10.74 17.85 44.45
CA PHE A 17 -9.37 17.32 44.36
C PHE A 17 -9.25 16.15 43.37
N PHE A 18 -10.26 15.26 43.29
CA PHE A 18 -10.29 14.19 42.29
C PHE A 18 -10.64 14.69 40.88
N LEU A 19 -11.49 15.71 40.74
CA LEU A 19 -11.76 16.36 39.44
C LEU A 19 -10.52 17.13 38.95
N GLY A 20 -9.73 17.71 39.85
CA GLY A 20 -8.47 18.39 39.51
C GLY A 20 -7.33 17.44 39.10
N ILE A 21 -7.27 16.23 39.66
CA ILE A 21 -6.26 15.22 39.29
C ILE A 21 -6.60 14.55 37.94
N ILE A 22 -7.89 14.34 37.64
CA ILE A 22 -8.33 13.84 36.33
C ILE A 22 -8.13 14.90 35.22
N LEU A 23 -8.20 16.20 35.56
CA LEU A 23 -7.88 17.29 34.64
C LEU A 23 -6.37 17.56 34.48
N ALA A 24 -5.53 17.07 35.42
CA ALA A 24 -4.08 17.27 35.38
C ALA A 24 -3.33 16.15 34.62
N THR A 25 -3.93 14.97 34.45
CA THR A 25 -3.35 13.87 33.66
C THR A 25 -3.59 13.99 32.14
N THR A 26 -4.30 15.03 31.69
CA THR A 26 -4.47 15.36 30.25
C THR A 26 -3.57 16.53 29.81
N ALA A 27 -2.67 17.01 30.68
CA ALA A 27 -1.88 18.22 30.43
C ALA A 27 -0.38 17.97 30.14
N PHE A 28 0.05 16.71 30.02
CA PHE A 28 1.39 16.38 29.56
C PHE A 28 1.33 15.25 28.54
N SER A 29 2.01 15.48 27.40
CA SER A 29 2.07 14.65 26.19
C SER A 29 0.90 14.82 25.22
N GLN A 30 0.73 16.04 24.72
CA GLN A 30 0.46 16.20 23.30
C GLN A 30 1.81 15.98 22.60
N GLU A 31 2.16 14.70 22.41
CA GLU A 31 3.02 14.36 21.28
C GLU A 31 2.20 14.80 20.07
N ASP A 32 2.76 15.65 19.20
CA ASP A 32 2.10 16.14 18.00
C ASP A 32 1.79 14.93 17.11
N VAL A 33 0.67 14.25 17.39
CA VAL A 33 0.11 13.24 16.51
C VAL A 33 -0.45 14.04 15.34
N ILE A 34 0.42 14.30 14.35
CA ILE A 34 0.05 14.92 13.09
C ILE A 34 -1.12 14.12 12.51
N ASP A 35 -2.23 14.79 12.25
CA ASP A 35 -3.44 14.17 11.70
C ASP A 35 -3.07 13.40 10.41
N PRO A 36 -3.35 12.08 10.32
CA PRO A 36 -3.08 11.29 9.12
C PRO A 36 -3.66 11.90 7.84
N ALA A 37 -4.76 12.65 7.93
CA ALA A 37 -5.36 13.35 6.79
C ALA A 37 -4.47 14.52 6.29
N ILE A 38 -3.74 15.19 7.18
CA ILE A 38 -2.79 16.26 6.82
C ILE A 38 -1.59 15.64 6.10
N ILE A 39 -1.06 14.51 6.60
CA ILE A 39 0.05 13.80 5.95
C ILE A 39 -0.36 13.33 4.55
N ALA A 40 -1.53 12.71 4.39
CA ALA A 40 -2.02 12.24 3.10
C ALA A 40 -2.25 13.39 2.10
N SER A 41 -2.75 14.54 2.57
CA SER A 41 -2.89 15.74 1.76
C SER A 41 -1.52 16.29 1.32
N GLY A 42 -0.56 16.33 2.25
CA GLY A 42 0.82 16.72 2.00
C GLY A 42 1.53 15.82 1.00
N GLU A 43 1.37 14.50 1.12
CA GLU A 43 1.90 13.51 0.19
C GLU A 43 1.39 13.75 -1.23
N LYS A 44 0.08 13.96 -1.39
CA LYS A 44 -0.53 14.22 -2.69
C LYS A 44 0.03 15.49 -3.33
N LEU A 45 0.17 16.57 -2.57
CA LEU A 45 0.72 17.84 -3.05
C LEU A 45 2.20 17.70 -3.39
N TYR A 46 2.97 17.02 -2.55
CA TYR A 46 4.39 16.75 -2.76
C TYR A 46 4.62 15.93 -4.03
N ASN A 47 3.91 14.81 -4.19
CA ASN A 47 4.04 13.91 -5.34
C ASN A 47 3.64 14.59 -6.66
N ALA A 48 2.70 15.53 -6.61
CA ALA A 48 2.24 16.24 -7.80
C ALA A 48 3.12 17.44 -8.20
N ASN A 49 3.84 18.07 -7.25
CA ASN A 49 4.45 19.38 -7.49
C ASN A 49 5.92 19.50 -7.12
N CYS A 50 6.45 18.60 -6.27
CA CYS A 50 7.77 18.76 -5.65
C CYS A 50 8.77 17.68 -6.09
N THR A 51 8.30 16.46 -6.36
CA THR A 51 9.12 15.28 -6.73
C THR A 51 9.93 15.45 -8.01
N GLN A 52 9.48 16.31 -8.91
CA GLN A 52 10.19 16.61 -10.16
C GLN A 52 11.57 17.22 -9.91
N CYS A 53 11.74 17.95 -8.80
CA CYS A 53 12.98 18.67 -8.49
C CYS A 53 13.61 18.26 -7.16
N HIS A 54 12.84 17.71 -6.22
CA HIS A 54 13.30 17.36 -4.87
C HIS A 54 13.09 15.90 -4.55
N ALA A 55 14.07 15.31 -3.86
CA ALA A 55 13.93 14.04 -3.15
C ALA A 55 14.10 14.26 -1.64
N ILE A 56 13.59 13.32 -0.85
CA ILE A 56 13.70 13.41 0.61
C ILE A 56 15.15 13.25 1.04
N ASN A 57 15.85 12.22 0.55
CA ASN A 57 17.17 11.83 1.09
C ASN A 57 18.35 12.20 0.18
N GLU A 58 18.12 12.65 -1.04
CA GLU A 58 19.17 12.93 -2.01
C GLU A 58 18.94 14.23 -2.78
N VAL A 59 20.02 14.77 -3.34
CA VAL A 59 19.98 15.95 -4.19
C VAL A 59 19.59 15.51 -5.60
N VAL A 60 18.60 16.17 -6.18
CA VAL A 60 18.16 15.94 -7.57
C VAL A 60 18.45 17.20 -8.38
N ILE A 61 17.44 18.04 -8.63
CA ILE A 61 17.61 19.37 -9.21
C ILE A 61 17.78 20.39 -8.08
N GLY A 62 16.95 20.26 -7.03
CA GLY A 62 17.03 20.99 -5.78
C GLY A 62 17.68 20.16 -4.66
N PRO A 63 17.92 20.80 -3.49
CA PRO A 63 18.46 20.13 -2.31
C PRO A 63 17.57 19.00 -1.81
N ALA A 64 18.19 18.03 -1.11
CA ALA A 64 17.48 17.01 -0.33
C ALA A 64 16.62 17.67 0.76
N LEU A 65 15.41 17.17 0.99
CA LEU A 65 14.44 17.79 1.91
C LEU A 65 14.43 17.21 3.32
N LYS A 66 15.12 16.09 3.57
CA LYS A 66 15.29 15.52 4.92
C LYS A 66 15.83 16.56 5.88
N GLY A 67 15.17 16.76 7.02
CA GLY A 67 15.58 17.74 8.03
C GLY A 67 15.49 19.20 7.55
N ILE A 68 14.60 19.54 6.61
CA ILE A 68 14.46 20.92 6.13
C ILE A 68 14.03 21.87 7.24
N GLU A 69 13.17 21.42 8.16
CA GLU A 69 12.69 22.21 9.30
C GLU A 69 13.77 22.43 10.38
N GLU A 70 14.84 21.63 10.36
CA GLU A 70 16.02 21.86 11.21
C GLU A 70 16.95 22.91 10.60
N ARG A 71 16.96 23.02 9.26
CA ARG A 71 17.79 24.00 8.53
C ARG A 71 17.16 25.38 8.50
N ARG A 72 15.82 25.47 8.52
CA ARG A 72 15.08 26.71 8.32
C ARG A 72 13.75 26.73 9.07
N GLU A 73 13.40 27.92 9.56
CA GLU A 73 12.13 28.15 10.25
C GLU A 73 10.93 28.10 9.29
N ARG A 74 9.80 27.57 9.77
CA ARG A 74 8.56 27.39 9.00
C ARG A 74 8.08 28.67 8.29
N PRO A 75 8.07 29.87 8.90
CA PRO A 75 7.63 31.09 8.21
C PRO A 75 8.48 31.42 6.97
N TRP A 76 9.79 31.17 7.07
CA TRP A 76 10.71 31.34 5.95
C TRP A 76 10.42 30.32 4.85
N LEU A 77 10.22 29.05 5.21
CA LEU A 77 9.89 27.98 4.26
C LEU A 77 8.58 28.26 3.51
N ILE A 78 7.55 28.76 4.20
CA ILE A 78 6.28 29.16 3.58
C ILE A 78 6.51 30.27 2.55
N SER A 79 7.28 31.31 2.91
CA SER A 79 7.58 32.41 2.00
C SER A 79 8.38 31.95 0.78
N TRP A 80 9.35 31.06 1.00
CA TRP A 80 10.18 30.46 -0.04
C TRP A 80 9.37 29.61 -1.02
N ILE A 81 8.51 28.71 -0.51
CA ILE A 81 7.70 27.81 -1.34
C ILE A 81 6.65 28.59 -2.14
N LYS A 82 6.08 29.66 -1.56
CA LYS A 82 5.15 30.54 -2.31
C LYS A 82 5.85 31.26 -3.46
N ASN A 83 7.03 31.82 -3.20
CA ASN A 83 7.77 32.55 -4.23
C ASN A 83 9.25 32.69 -3.85
N SER A 84 10.07 31.74 -4.31
CA SER A 84 11.51 31.73 -4.05
C SER A 84 12.21 32.97 -4.61
N GLN A 85 11.81 33.44 -5.79
CA GLN A 85 12.41 34.59 -6.46
C GLN A 85 12.27 35.87 -5.62
N LYS A 86 11.11 36.10 -5.00
CA LYS A 86 10.93 37.25 -4.10
C LYS A 86 11.85 37.22 -2.89
N VAL A 87 12.14 36.03 -2.35
CA VAL A 87 13.05 35.87 -1.20
C VAL A 87 14.52 36.06 -1.63
N ILE A 88 14.87 35.66 -2.86
CA ILE A 88 16.19 35.91 -3.44
C ILE A 88 16.37 37.42 -3.71
N GLU A 89 15.37 38.06 -4.33
CA GLU A 89 15.37 39.48 -4.65
C GLU A 89 15.37 40.38 -3.41
N SER A 90 14.82 39.91 -2.28
CA SER A 90 14.89 40.65 -1.01
C SER A 90 16.30 40.69 -0.40
N GLY A 91 17.25 39.94 -0.97
CA GLY A 91 18.65 39.91 -0.54
C GLY A 91 18.91 39.01 0.66
N ASP A 92 18.05 38.01 0.94
CA ASP A 92 18.32 37.00 1.96
C ASP A 92 19.60 36.22 1.60
N GLU A 93 20.61 36.30 2.46
CA GLU A 93 21.95 35.76 2.18
C GLU A 93 21.93 34.26 1.88
N TYR A 94 21.06 33.50 2.54
CA TYR A 94 20.96 32.06 2.33
C TYR A 94 20.13 31.71 1.11
N ALA A 95 19.06 32.45 0.82
CA ALA A 95 18.31 32.33 -0.43
C ALA A 95 19.23 32.52 -1.64
N VAL A 96 20.04 33.58 -1.61
CA VAL A 96 21.02 33.89 -2.66
C VAL A 96 22.10 32.81 -2.74
N ALA A 97 22.69 32.40 -1.61
CA ALA A 97 23.70 31.34 -1.59
C ALA A 97 23.15 29.99 -2.08
N LEU A 98 21.90 29.67 -1.74
CA LEU A 98 21.22 28.46 -2.19
C LEU A 98 20.98 28.51 -3.70
N TYR A 99 20.52 29.64 -4.23
CA TYR A 99 20.29 29.84 -5.65
C TYR A 99 21.58 29.71 -6.47
N GLU A 100 22.68 30.31 -6.00
CA GLU A 100 24.01 30.16 -6.62
C GLU A 100 24.50 28.70 -6.58
N LYS A 101 24.36 28.02 -5.42
CA LYS A 101 24.78 26.63 -5.23
C LYS A 101 24.08 25.65 -6.16
N TYR A 102 22.80 25.90 -6.47
CA TYR A 102 21.97 25.05 -7.34
C TYR A 102 21.86 25.62 -8.76
N LYS A 103 22.96 26.19 -9.27
CA LYS A 103 23.13 26.64 -10.68
C LYS A 103 22.07 27.62 -11.15
N LYS A 104 21.51 28.43 -10.24
CA LYS A 104 20.48 29.45 -10.55
C LYS A 104 19.22 28.85 -11.17
N VAL A 105 18.89 27.60 -10.83
CA VAL A 105 17.61 27.00 -11.21
C VAL A 105 16.52 27.63 -10.36
N ALA A 106 15.58 28.33 -11.00
CA ALA A 106 14.48 29.00 -10.31
C ALA A 106 13.43 27.97 -9.85
N MET A 107 13.14 27.94 -8.55
CA MET A 107 12.01 27.18 -8.02
C MET A 107 10.69 27.90 -8.40
N PRO A 108 9.72 27.22 -9.04
CA PRO A 108 8.45 27.82 -9.42
C PRO A 108 7.72 28.44 -8.21
N ALA A 109 6.90 29.46 -8.48
CA ALA A 109 6.01 30.02 -7.48
C ALA A 109 4.72 29.19 -7.43
N TYR A 110 4.33 28.74 -6.24
CA TYR A 110 3.13 27.93 -6.06
C TYR A 110 2.02 28.75 -5.37
N PRO A 111 0.79 28.78 -5.94
CA PRO A 111 -0.33 29.50 -5.36
C PRO A 111 -0.99 28.70 -4.22
N PHE A 112 -0.19 28.10 -3.35
CA PHE A 112 -0.67 27.32 -2.20
C PHE A 112 -0.97 28.20 -1.00
N THR A 113 -1.96 27.78 -0.22
CA THR A 113 -2.26 28.33 1.10
C THR A 113 -1.19 27.91 2.11
N ASP A 114 -1.09 28.63 3.23
CA ASP A 114 -0.14 28.28 4.31
C ASP A 114 -0.40 26.88 4.83
N ALA A 115 -1.67 26.47 4.93
CA ALA A 115 -2.07 25.15 5.39
C ALA A 115 -1.61 24.03 4.43
N GLU A 116 -1.70 24.24 3.12
CA GLU A 116 -1.23 23.30 2.10
C GLU A 116 0.30 23.18 2.09
N ILE A 117 1.02 24.28 2.36
CA ILE A 117 2.47 24.24 2.47
C ILE A 117 2.88 23.51 3.75
N ILE A 118 2.20 23.78 4.86
CA ILE A 118 2.43 23.10 6.12
C ILE A 118 2.19 21.60 5.95
N SER A 119 1.11 21.17 5.29
CA SER A 119 0.85 19.73 5.08
C SER A 119 1.98 19.05 4.29
N VAL A 120 2.54 19.72 3.28
CA VAL A 120 3.72 19.23 2.54
C VAL A 120 4.95 19.11 3.45
N LEU A 121 5.20 20.10 4.32
CA LEU A 121 6.32 20.06 5.26
C LEU A 121 6.17 18.92 6.29
N GLU A 122 4.97 18.73 6.84
CA GLU A 122 4.68 17.62 7.76
C GLU A 122 4.89 16.26 7.10
N TYR A 123 4.43 16.11 5.84
CA TYR A 123 4.71 14.89 5.07
C TYR A 123 6.21 14.67 4.87
N ILE A 124 6.98 15.70 4.53
CA ILE A 124 8.44 15.61 4.35
C ILE A 124 9.11 15.18 5.66
N ASP A 125 8.72 15.74 6.80
CA ASP A 125 9.28 15.39 8.11
C ASP A 125 9.05 13.90 8.41
N VAL A 126 7.81 13.43 8.28
CA VAL A 126 7.44 12.02 8.46
C VAL A 126 8.19 11.12 7.49
N ALA A 127 8.16 11.43 6.18
CA ALA A 127 8.86 10.67 5.15
C ALA A 127 10.38 10.63 5.35
N SER A 128 10.95 11.63 6.03
CA SER A 128 12.39 11.71 6.32
C SER A 128 12.84 10.91 7.54
N LYS A 129 11.91 10.65 8.47
CA LYS A 129 12.14 9.85 9.69
C LYS A 129 11.94 8.35 9.47
N VAL A 130 11.26 7.96 8.39
CA VAL A 130 11.02 6.55 8.04
C VAL A 130 12.13 6.02 7.10
N VAL A 131 13.01 5.16 7.63
CA VAL A 131 13.88 4.24 6.85
C VAL A 131 12.97 3.23 6.12
N PRO A 132 13.22 2.84 4.85
CA PRO A 132 12.18 2.39 3.92
C PRO A 132 11.55 1.06 4.35
N GLN A 133 10.42 1.15 5.05
CA GLN A 133 9.45 0.08 5.26
C GLN A 133 8.04 0.69 5.30
N VAL A 134 7.60 1.23 4.16
CA VAL A 134 6.17 1.52 3.90
C VAL A 134 5.79 1.02 2.51
N ALA A 135 6.26 -0.17 2.16
CA ALA A 135 5.68 -0.96 1.07
C ALA A 135 4.69 -2.03 1.60
N ALA A 136 4.44 -2.06 2.90
CA ALA A 136 3.47 -2.97 3.50
C ALA A 136 2.67 -2.22 4.56
N VAL A 137 1.34 -2.34 4.45
CA VAL A 137 0.32 -1.82 5.38
C VAL A 137 -0.02 -0.34 5.21
N VAL A 138 -0.70 0.04 4.12
CA VAL A 138 -2.13 0.45 4.14
C VAL A 138 -2.65 0.35 2.69
N ALA A 139 -3.48 -0.66 2.44
CA ALA A 139 -4.53 -0.53 1.44
C ALA A 139 -5.72 0.13 2.15
N THR A 140 -6.16 1.30 1.67
CA THR A 140 -7.59 1.71 1.66
C THR A 140 -7.78 2.99 0.86
N GLY A 141 -8.45 2.86 -0.28
CA GLY A 141 -9.55 3.75 -0.66
C GLY A 141 -9.23 5.08 -1.35
N GLU A 142 -9.35 5.05 -2.67
CA GLU A 142 -10.33 5.83 -3.45
C GLU A 142 -9.74 6.75 -4.53
N LYS A 143 -9.80 6.26 -5.78
CA LYS A 143 -10.10 7.10 -6.94
C LYS A 143 -11.11 6.38 -7.82
N ASN A 144 -12.35 6.87 -7.76
CA ASN A 144 -13.30 6.73 -8.85
C ASN A 144 -12.88 7.62 -10.03
N GLY A 145 -12.93 7.06 -11.25
CA GLY A 145 -12.59 7.79 -12.47
C GLY A 145 -12.72 6.99 -13.77
N ALA A 146 -13.82 6.25 -13.94
CA ALA A 146 -14.44 5.78 -15.19
C ALA A 146 -13.68 4.79 -16.10
N GLY A 147 -14.13 3.53 -16.07
CA GLY A 147 -13.85 2.50 -17.07
C GLY A 147 -14.27 1.13 -16.55
N GLY A 148 -15.54 0.76 -16.75
CA GLY A 148 -16.15 -0.41 -16.14
C GLY A 148 -15.45 -1.73 -16.44
N SER A 149 -15.23 -2.53 -15.41
CA SER A 149 -15.19 -3.99 -15.46
C SER A 149 -15.37 -4.54 -14.05
N ASN A 150 -16.11 -5.65 -13.93
CA ASN A 150 -16.47 -6.29 -12.67
C ASN A 150 -15.23 -6.56 -11.80
N GLU A 151 -15.08 -5.82 -10.71
CA GLU A 151 -14.05 -6.07 -9.71
C GLU A 151 -14.38 -7.35 -8.94
N GLY A 152 -13.74 -8.43 -9.36
CA GLY A 152 -13.67 -9.66 -8.58
C GLY A 152 -13.00 -9.36 -7.24
N MET A 153 -13.72 -9.66 -6.17
CA MET A 153 -13.25 -9.63 -4.79
C MET A 153 -11.88 -10.32 -4.65
N SER A 154 -10.93 -9.71 -3.94
CA SER A 154 -9.59 -10.30 -3.78
C SER A 154 -9.68 -11.72 -3.21
N ASN A 155 -8.89 -12.64 -3.73
CA ASN A 155 -8.92 -14.06 -3.32
C ASN A 155 -8.76 -14.22 -1.80
N THR A 156 -7.95 -13.36 -1.16
CA THR A 156 -7.77 -13.30 0.29
C THR A 156 -9.07 -12.95 1.03
N PHE A 157 -9.82 -11.96 0.54
CA PHE A 157 -11.09 -11.56 1.14
C PHE A 157 -12.19 -12.59 0.88
N MET A 158 -12.18 -13.24 -0.30
CA MET A 158 -13.07 -14.35 -0.62
C MET A 158 -12.84 -15.56 0.30
N TYR A 159 -11.58 -15.95 0.54
CA TYR A 159 -11.26 -17.03 1.48
C TYR A 159 -11.63 -16.67 2.93
N ALA A 160 -11.40 -15.42 3.35
CA ALA A 160 -11.80 -14.96 4.68
C ALA A 160 -13.33 -15.07 4.89
N ILE A 161 -14.12 -14.63 3.90
CA ILE A 161 -15.58 -14.76 3.92
C ILE A 161 -15.98 -16.23 3.99
N LEU A 162 -15.42 -17.09 3.15
CA LEU A 162 -15.77 -18.52 3.13
C LEU A 162 -15.50 -19.20 4.47
N ILE A 163 -14.38 -18.88 5.13
CA ILE A 163 -14.05 -19.43 6.47
C ILE A 163 -15.08 -19.00 7.51
N VAL A 164 -15.47 -17.73 7.52
CA VAL A 164 -16.50 -17.21 8.44
C VAL A 164 -17.84 -17.91 8.19
N PHE A 165 -18.26 -18.06 6.93
CA PHE A 165 -19.51 -18.75 6.59
C PHE A 165 -19.51 -20.23 7.01
N ILE A 166 -18.41 -20.95 6.79
CA ILE A 166 -18.27 -22.35 7.22
C ILE A 166 -18.32 -22.46 8.74
N PHE A 167 -17.66 -21.55 9.46
CA PHE A 167 -17.69 -21.51 10.92
C PHE A 167 -19.09 -21.26 11.47
N VAL A 168 -19.80 -20.27 10.92
CA VAL A 168 -21.18 -19.95 11.30
C VAL A 168 -22.11 -21.15 11.02
N LEU A 169 -21.99 -21.78 9.85
CA LEU A 169 -22.77 -22.96 9.51
C LEU A 169 -22.49 -24.12 10.49
N GLY A 170 -21.21 -24.37 10.81
CA GLY A 170 -20.82 -25.38 11.80
C GLY A 170 -21.41 -25.11 13.19
N LEU A 171 -21.39 -23.85 13.64
CA LEU A 171 -21.97 -23.43 14.91
C LEU A 171 -23.48 -23.67 14.93
N ILE A 172 -24.19 -23.31 13.86
CA ILE A 172 -25.63 -23.56 13.72
C ILE A 172 -25.94 -25.06 13.81
N LEU A 173 -25.19 -25.90 13.09
CA LEU A 173 -25.40 -27.36 13.13
C LEU A 173 -25.16 -27.95 14.53
N VAL A 174 -24.15 -27.47 15.26
CA VAL A 174 -23.88 -27.89 16.65
C VAL A 174 -25.02 -27.46 17.58
N VAL A 175 -25.48 -26.21 17.48
CA VAL A 175 -26.60 -25.71 18.29
C VAL A 175 -27.87 -26.50 17.99
N LEU A 176 -28.17 -26.77 16.71
CA LEU A 176 -29.33 -27.55 16.31
C LEU A 176 -29.23 -28.99 16.83
N GLY A 177 -28.06 -29.61 16.77
CA GLY A 177 -27.79 -30.94 17.34
C GLY A 177 -27.97 -30.98 18.86
N LEU A 178 -27.52 -29.95 19.59
CA LEU A 178 -27.72 -29.83 21.03
C LEU A 178 -29.20 -29.65 21.38
N ILE A 179 -29.94 -28.83 20.62
CA ILE A 179 -31.38 -28.62 20.81
C ILE A 179 -32.12 -29.93 20.57
N ILE A 180 -31.84 -30.65 19.47
CA ILE A 180 -32.45 -31.94 19.17
C ILE A 180 -32.12 -32.95 20.29
N SER A 181 -30.86 -33.05 20.71
CA SER A 181 -30.44 -33.95 21.79
C SER A 181 -31.14 -33.65 23.12
N LEU A 182 -31.31 -32.37 23.46
CA LEU A 182 -32.04 -31.95 24.65
C LEU A 182 -33.54 -32.22 24.54
N LEU A 183 -34.16 -31.95 23.39
CA LEU A 183 -35.58 -32.24 23.15
C LEU A 183 -35.85 -33.75 23.22
N THR A 184 -35.05 -34.58 22.57
CA THR A 184 -35.18 -36.04 22.63
C THR A 184 -35.03 -36.54 24.07
N LYS A 185 -34.07 -36.01 24.83
CA LYS A 185 -33.89 -36.35 26.25
C LYS A 185 -35.09 -35.93 27.09
N TYR A 186 -35.67 -34.75 26.85
CA TYR A 186 -36.81 -34.24 27.62
C TYR A 186 -38.10 -35.03 27.33
N ILE A 187 -38.37 -35.31 26.04
CA ILE A 187 -39.51 -36.12 25.60
C ILE A 187 -39.43 -37.55 26.14
N GLY A 188 -38.23 -38.15 26.19
CA GLY A 188 -38.02 -39.49 26.76
C GLY A 188 -38.15 -39.57 28.29
N THR A 189 -38.18 -38.44 29.00
CA THR A 189 -38.28 -38.41 30.47
C THR A 189 -39.71 -38.15 30.96
N THR A 190 -40.57 -37.55 30.13
CA THR A 190 -42.00 -37.33 30.42
C THR A 190 -42.83 -38.44 29.80
N ASN A 191 -43.05 -39.52 30.54
CA ASN A 191 -44.01 -40.57 30.19
C ASN A 191 -45.45 -40.04 30.28
N GLU A 192 -45.97 -39.54 29.16
CA GLU A 192 -47.35 -39.71 28.67
C GLU A 192 -47.43 -39.12 27.24
N VAL A 193 -46.60 -39.64 26.34
CA VAL A 193 -46.81 -39.45 24.90
C VAL A 193 -47.80 -40.52 24.46
N SER A 194 -48.92 -40.11 23.85
CA SER A 194 -49.95 -41.03 23.39
C SER A 194 -49.34 -42.08 22.44
N ARG A 195 -49.88 -43.30 22.45
CA ARG A 195 -49.38 -44.39 21.58
C ARG A 195 -49.44 -44.01 20.08
N GLU A 196 -50.30 -43.06 19.71
CA GLU A 196 -50.38 -42.51 18.35
C GLU A 196 -49.24 -41.53 18.02
N ASP A 197 -48.79 -40.71 18.96
CA ASP A 197 -47.70 -39.74 18.75
C ASP A 197 -46.31 -40.39 18.80
N GLN A 198 -46.18 -41.52 19.49
CA GLN A 198 -44.92 -42.26 19.59
C GLN A 198 -44.57 -42.99 18.28
N GLU A 199 -45.57 -43.35 17.47
CA GLU A 199 -45.38 -43.99 16.16
C GLU A 199 -44.93 -42.96 15.11
N LEU A 200 -45.39 -41.71 15.20
CA LEU A 200 -45.01 -40.62 14.27
C LEU A 200 -43.58 -40.08 14.48
N ILE A 201 -43.04 -40.19 15.70
CA ILE A 201 -41.70 -39.65 16.06
C ILE A 201 -40.59 -40.68 15.81
N VAL A 202 -40.88 -41.98 15.88
CA VAL A 202 -39.88 -43.05 15.82
C VAL A 202 -39.59 -43.52 14.39
N ASP A 203 -40.51 -43.35 13.44
CA ASP A 203 -40.35 -43.89 12.08
C ASP A 203 -39.60 -42.96 11.10
N GLN A 204 -39.12 -41.81 11.57
CA GLN A 204 -38.29 -40.89 10.76
C GLN A 204 -36.80 -40.99 11.11
N GLU A 205 -36.30 -42.20 11.32
CA GLU A 205 -34.86 -42.46 11.32
C GLU A 205 -34.36 -42.37 9.88
N VAL A 206 -33.97 -41.17 9.46
CA VAL A 206 -33.33 -40.96 8.15
C VAL A 206 -32.03 -41.76 8.15
N ASP A 207 -32.04 -42.94 7.55
CA ASP A 207 -30.86 -43.78 7.40
C ASP A 207 -29.92 -43.15 6.36
N ILE A 208 -29.10 -42.21 6.86
CA ILE A 208 -28.09 -41.48 6.10
C ILE A 208 -27.14 -42.47 5.40
N PHE A 209 -26.91 -43.64 6.01
CA PHE A 209 -26.01 -44.65 5.49
C PHE A 209 -26.63 -45.41 4.32
N ALA A 210 -27.92 -45.73 4.37
CA ALA A 210 -28.67 -46.28 3.24
C ALA A 210 -28.77 -45.27 2.08
N PHE A 211 -28.95 -43.98 2.37
CA PHE A 211 -28.96 -42.92 1.36
C PHE A 211 -27.59 -42.78 0.67
N VAL A 212 -26.48 -42.74 1.43
CA VAL A 212 -25.11 -42.68 0.88
C VAL A 212 -24.75 -43.95 0.09
N LYS A 213 -25.26 -45.11 0.49
CA LYS A 213 -25.07 -46.39 -0.20
C LYS A 213 -25.97 -46.56 -1.42
N SER A 214 -26.87 -45.62 -1.71
CA SER A 214 -27.72 -45.68 -2.89
C SER A 214 -26.90 -45.54 -4.18
N ASN A 215 -27.26 -46.29 -5.22
CA ASN A 215 -26.57 -46.25 -6.51
C ASN A 215 -26.61 -44.84 -7.15
N THR A 216 -27.64 -44.04 -6.85
CA THR A 216 -27.77 -42.66 -7.31
C THR A 216 -26.76 -41.73 -6.64
N VAL A 217 -26.58 -41.84 -5.32
CA VAL A 217 -25.61 -41.02 -4.59
C VAL A 217 -24.18 -41.42 -4.92
N LEU A 218 -23.90 -42.73 -5.01
CA LEU A 218 -22.62 -43.24 -5.47
C LEU A 218 -22.30 -42.76 -6.90
N GLY A 219 -23.28 -42.78 -7.80
CA GLY A 219 -23.16 -42.25 -9.16
C GLY A 219 -22.86 -40.75 -9.21
N MET A 220 -23.54 -39.93 -8.38
CA MET A 220 -23.24 -38.50 -8.28
C MET A 220 -21.85 -38.23 -7.72
N ILE A 221 -21.41 -38.96 -6.70
CA ILE A 221 -20.06 -38.81 -6.12
C ILE A 221 -18.99 -39.13 -7.17
N ILE A 222 -19.15 -40.24 -7.91
CA ILE A 222 -18.23 -40.63 -8.99
C ILE A 222 -18.24 -39.58 -10.10
N PHE A 223 -19.42 -39.10 -10.51
CA PHE A 223 -19.53 -38.05 -11.53
C PHE A 223 -18.82 -36.76 -11.12
N ILE A 224 -19.02 -36.30 -9.88
CA ILE A 224 -18.34 -35.11 -9.35
C ILE A 224 -16.82 -35.34 -9.31
N PHE A 225 -16.37 -36.50 -8.84
CA PHE A 225 -14.95 -36.83 -8.79
C PHE A 225 -14.31 -36.84 -10.18
N VAL A 226 -14.97 -37.44 -11.17
CA VAL A 226 -14.51 -37.45 -12.57
C VAL A 226 -14.54 -36.04 -13.16
N ALA A 227 -15.59 -35.26 -12.92
CA ALA A 227 -15.71 -33.89 -13.42
C ALA A 227 -14.62 -32.98 -12.83
N VAL A 228 -14.35 -33.08 -11.53
CA VAL A 228 -13.28 -32.34 -10.86
C VAL A 228 -11.91 -32.79 -11.38
N GLY A 229 -11.68 -34.11 -11.49
CA GLY A 229 -10.43 -34.65 -12.03
C GLY A 229 -10.17 -34.19 -13.47
N LEU A 230 -11.20 -34.21 -14.32
CA LEU A 230 -11.13 -33.73 -15.70
C LEU A 230 -10.86 -32.22 -15.73
N LYS A 231 -11.57 -31.43 -14.91
CA LYS A 231 -11.37 -29.98 -14.80
C LYS A 231 -9.95 -29.66 -14.36
N THR A 232 -9.43 -30.31 -13.32
CA THR A 232 -8.05 -30.10 -12.84
C THR A 232 -7.02 -30.54 -13.89
N GLY A 233 -7.27 -31.64 -14.60
CA GLY A 233 -6.41 -32.08 -15.69
C GLY A 233 -6.36 -31.08 -16.86
N ILE A 234 -7.53 -30.55 -17.25
CA ILE A 234 -7.66 -29.53 -18.29
C ILE A 234 -7.00 -28.21 -17.86
N ASP A 235 -7.25 -27.74 -16.64
CA ASP A 235 -6.60 -26.54 -16.10
C ASP A 235 -5.09 -26.68 -16.07
N GLY A 236 -4.58 -27.83 -15.60
CA GLY A 236 -3.15 -28.14 -15.63
C GLY A 236 -2.59 -28.09 -17.05
N LEU A 237 -3.31 -28.62 -18.03
CA LEU A 237 -2.91 -28.54 -19.44
C LEU A 237 -2.87 -27.08 -19.94
N PHE A 238 -3.81 -26.24 -19.53
CA PHE A 238 -3.84 -24.81 -19.86
C PHE A 238 -2.70 -24.01 -19.22
N THR A 239 -2.05 -24.52 -18.18
CA THR A 239 -0.84 -23.87 -17.61
C THR A 239 0.43 -24.17 -18.40
N ILE A 240 0.44 -25.20 -19.25
CA ILE A 240 1.62 -25.55 -20.03
C ILE A 240 1.88 -24.47 -21.09
N GLY A 241 3.09 -23.92 -21.09
CA GLY A 241 3.49 -22.85 -22.02
C GLY A 241 3.12 -21.44 -21.54
N VAL A 242 2.53 -21.29 -20.35
CA VAL A 242 2.29 -19.98 -19.74
C VAL A 242 3.54 -19.54 -18.97
N GLN A 243 4.16 -18.43 -19.39
CA GLN A 243 5.37 -17.87 -18.77
C GLN A 243 5.07 -16.69 -17.84
N GLN A 244 3.92 -16.69 -17.18
CA GLN A 244 3.54 -15.62 -16.27
C GLN A 244 4.51 -15.54 -15.08
N GLY A 245 4.93 -14.32 -14.73
CA GLY A 245 5.87 -14.10 -13.64
C GLY A 245 7.32 -14.48 -13.97
N TYR A 246 7.66 -14.78 -15.22
CA TYR A 246 9.03 -14.99 -15.64
C TYR A 246 9.84 -13.69 -15.49
N MET A 247 10.84 -13.71 -14.61
CA MET A 247 11.70 -12.57 -14.26
C MET A 247 13.16 -13.04 -14.21
N PRO A 248 13.87 -13.08 -15.35
CA PRO A 248 15.26 -13.50 -15.38
C PRO A 248 16.17 -12.43 -14.77
N THR A 249 17.33 -12.86 -14.27
CA THR A 249 18.39 -11.93 -13.90
C THR A 249 18.98 -11.30 -15.16
N GLN A 250 19.03 -9.98 -15.21
CA GLN A 250 19.59 -9.21 -16.33
C GLN A 250 21.05 -8.81 -16.03
N PRO A 251 21.91 -8.64 -17.04
CA PRO A 251 23.32 -8.23 -16.84
C PRO A 251 23.45 -6.85 -16.18
N ILE A 252 22.48 -5.98 -16.46
CA ILE A 252 22.34 -4.64 -15.90
C ILE A 252 21.01 -4.57 -15.16
N ALA A 253 21.04 -4.14 -13.91
CA ALA A 253 19.85 -3.99 -13.07
C ALA A 253 19.07 -2.72 -13.46
N TYR A 254 18.47 -2.74 -14.65
CA TYR A 254 17.66 -1.66 -15.17
C TYR A 254 16.27 -1.62 -14.53
N SER A 255 15.80 -0.43 -14.14
CA SER A 255 14.48 -0.22 -13.55
C SER A 255 13.55 0.54 -14.51
N HIS A 256 12.54 -0.16 -15.05
CA HIS A 256 11.46 0.50 -15.80
C HIS A 256 10.61 1.42 -14.91
N GLU A 257 10.43 1.06 -13.64
CA GLU A 257 9.65 1.84 -12.67
C GLU A 257 10.27 3.22 -12.45
N LEU A 258 11.60 3.29 -12.35
CA LEU A 258 12.29 4.57 -12.16
C LEU A 258 12.17 5.44 -13.42
N HIS A 259 12.47 4.89 -14.60
CA HIS A 259 12.53 5.66 -15.84
C HIS A 259 11.14 6.04 -16.37
N ALA A 260 10.27 5.07 -16.58
CA ALA A 260 8.95 5.29 -17.18
C ALA A 260 7.87 5.62 -16.12
N GLY A 261 8.06 5.20 -14.87
CA GLY A 261 7.12 5.46 -13.79
C GLY A 261 7.39 6.78 -13.07
N GLN A 262 8.54 6.90 -12.40
CA GLN A 262 8.82 8.06 -11.55
C GLN A 262 9.22 9.30 -12.34
N TYR A 263 10.07 9.14 -13.36
CA TYR A 263 10.53 10.25 -14.21
C TYR A 263 9.67 10.46 -15.46
N GLU A 264 8.64 9.62 -15.65
CA GLU A 264 7.66 9.73 -16.73
C GLU A 264 8.30 9.86 -18.14
N ILE A 265 9.45 9.21 -18.36
CA ILE A 265 10.11 9.21 -19.66
C ILE A 265 9.22 8.46 -20.66
N ASP A 266 8.89 9.13 -21.77
CA ASP A 266 8.01 8.57 -22.81
C ASP A 266 8.53 7.21 -23.32
N CYS A 267 7.64 6.23 -23.42
CA CYS A 267 7.98 4.87 -23.85
C CYS A 267 8.66 4.84 -25.23
N ASN A 268 8.29 5.75 -26.14
CA ASN A 268 8.87 5.80 -27.50
C ASN A 268 10.27 6.40 -27.53
N TYR A 269 10.71 7.06 -26.45
CA TYR A 269 12.07 7.60 -26.35
C TYR A 269 13.10 6.47 -26.39
N CYS A 270 12.89 5.42 -25.59
CA CYS A 270 13.74 4.23 -25.61
C CYS A 270 13.32 3.27 -26.73
N HIS A 271 12.02 2.97 -26.84
CA HIS A 271 11.52 2.04 -27.86
C HIS A 271 11.14 2.76 -29.16
N THR A 272 12.15 3.33 -29.82
CA THR A 272 11.98 4.15 -31.04
C THR A 272 11.35 3.40 -32.22
N GLY A 273 11.45 2.06 -32.24
CA GLY A 273 10.90 1.20 -33.29
C GLY A 273 9.37 1.00 -33.23
N VAL A 274 8.71 1.36 -32.13
CA VAL A 274 7.29 1.05 -31.86
C VAL A 274 6.35 1.53 -32.96
N ARG A 275 6.57 2.72 -33.53
CA ARG A 275 5.68 3.29 -34.54
C ARG A 275 5.94 2.81 -35.96
N LYS A 276 7.02 2.06 -36.19
CA LYS A 276 7.49 1.70 -37.55
C LYS A 276 7.64 0.20 -37.77
N SER A 277 7.87 -0.57 -36.70
CA SER A 277 8.16 -2.01 -36.76
C SER A 277 7.10 -2.82 -36.02
N LYS A 278 7.07 -4.12 -36.30
CA LYS A 278 6.28 -5.12 -35.58
C LYS A 278 6.80 -5.43 -34.16
N SER A 279 7.98 -4.93 -33.82
CA SER A 279 8.65 -5.15 -32.54
C SER A 279 9.10 -3.83 -31.92
N ALA A 280 8.85 -3.66 -30.63
CA ALA A 280 9.51 -2.65 -29.82
C ALA A 280 10.93 -3.18 -29.48
N ASN A 281 11.89 -2.91 -30.35
CA ASN A 281 13.27 -3.37 -30.15
C ASN A 281 13.84 -2.83 -28.82
N ILE A 282 14.78 -3.59 -28.25
CA ILE A 282 15.58 -3.12 -27.10
C ILE A 282 16.43 -1.93 -27.58
N PRO A 283 16.46 -0.80 -26.85
CA PRO A 283 17.25 0.37 -27.24
C PRO A 283 18.75 0.03 -27.31
N SER A 284 19.47 0.74 -28.18
CA SER A 284 20.94 0.70 -28.15
C SER A 284 21.46 1.41 -26.90
N ALA A 285 22.64 1.01 -26.43
CA ALA A 285 23.29 1.62 -25.27
C ALA A 285 23.55 3.14 -25.44
N ASN A 286 23.64 3.63 -26.68
CA ASN A 286 23.78 5.06 -26.96
C ASN A 286 22.58 5.88 -26.46
N ILE A 287 21.37 5.32 -26.44
CA ILE A 287 20.19 6.02 -25.88
C ILE A 287 20.39 6.24 -24.37
N CYS A 288 20.97 5.27 -23.67
CA CYS A 288 21.29 5.40 -22.24
C CYS A 288 22.30 6.55 -22.03
N MET A 289 23.28 6.68 -22.92
CA MET A 289 24.33 7.69 -22.82
C MET A 289 23.87 9.12 -23.03
N ASN A 290 22.74 9.36 -23.69
CA ASN A 290 22.20 10.71 -23.82
C ASN A 290 22.00 11.41 -22.47
N CYS A 291 21.78 10.65 -21.41
CA CYS A 291 21.62 11.16 -20.04
C CYS A 291 22.74 10.68 -19.12
N HIS A 292 23.16 9.43 -19.23
CA HIS A 292 24.09 8.82 -18.28
C HIS A 292 25.54 9.28 -18.42
N VAL A 293 25.89 10.12 -19.38
CA VAL A 293 27.16 10.88 -19.32
C VAL A 293 27.21 11.87 -18.14
N ALA A 294 26.05 12.27 -17.60
CA ALA A 294 25.94 13.26 -16.53
C ALA A 294 25.20 12.77 -15.28
N ILE A 295 24.36 11.74 -15.42
CA ILE A 295 23.47 11.28 -14.35
C ILE A 295 23.94 9.95 -13.77
N LYS A 296 24.13 9.92 -12.44
CA LYS A 296 24.52 8.73 -11.65
C LYS A 296 25.76 8.03 -12.22
N THR A 297 26.75 8.81 -12.66
CA THR A 297 27.99 8.31 -13.27
C THR A 297 28.78 7.42 -12.31
N GLU A 298 28.62 7.61 -11.00
CA GLU A 298 29.22 6.80 -9.94
C GLU A 298 28.57 5.41 -9.74
N SER A 299 27.41 5.16 -10.37
CA SER A 299 26.67 3.91 -10.18
C SER A 299 27.36 2.72 -10.86
N LYS A 300 27.49 1.61 -10.12
CA LYS A 300 28.07 0.35 -10.65
C LYS A 300 27.34 -0.17 -11.88
N GLU A 301 26.03 0.03 -11.97
CA GLU A 301 25.23 -0.42 -13.11
C GLU A 301 25.46 0.44 -14.35
N ILE A 302 25.71 1.75 -14.18
CA ILE A 302 26.05 2.66 -15.29
C ILE A 302 27.47 2.40 -15.79
N GLN A 303 28.39 2.08 -14.88
CA GLN A 303 29.76 1.68 -15.26
C GLN A 303 29.77 0.43 -16.16
N LYS A 304 28.80 -0.48 -16.01
CA LYS A 304 28.64 -1.62 -16.95
C LYS A 304 28.25 -1.16 -18.35
N ILE A 305 27.43 -0.10 -18.47
CA ILE A 305 27.08 0.50 -19.77
C ILE A 305 28.32 1.14 -20.39
N TYR A 306 29.09 1.91 -19.62
CA TYR A 306 30.33 2.52 -20.11
C TYR A 306 31.33 1.47 -20.60
N ALA A 307 31.53 0.40 -19.84
CA ALA A 307 32.38 -0.72 -20.24
C ALA A 307 31.87 -1.43 -21.51
N ALA A 308 30.55 -1.48 -21.74
CA ALA A 308 29.98 -2.08 -22.94
C ALA A 308 30.19 -1.23 -24.19
N ILE A 309 30.22 0.09 -24.07
CA ILE A 309 30.39 1.01 -25.22
C ILE A 309 31.77 1.65 -25.29
N ASP A 310 32.70 1.19 -24.45
CA ASP A 310 34.07 1.72 -24.35
C ASP A 310 34.10 3.24 -24.09
N TYR A 311 33.28 3.72 -23.15
CA TYR A 311 33.24 5.13 -22.76
C TYR A 311 34.13 5.41 -21.55
N ASP A 312 35.01 6.39 -21.67
CA ASP A 312 35.84 6.87 -20.57
C ASP A 312 35.21 8.12 -19.91
N PRO A 313 34.75 8.03 -18.65
CA PRO A 313 34.14 9.15 -17.95
C PRO A 313 35.12 10.25 -17.53
N GLU A 314 36.43 10.00 -17.52
CA GLU A 314 37.44 11.02 -17.16
C GLU A 314 37.80 11.90 -18.35
N THR A 315 37.94 11.32 -19.53
CA THR A 315 38.25 12.03 -20.77
C THR A 315 37.01 12.45 -21.55
N GLY A 316 35.89 11.76 -21.35
CA GLY A 316 34.65 11.95 -22.10
C GLY A 316 34.68 11.37 -23.52
N GLU A 317 35.67 10.54 -23.83
CA GLU A 317 35.89 9.96 -25.15
C GLU A 317 35.28 8.55 -25.27
N TYR A 318 34.94 8.16 -26.50
CA TYR A 318 34.49 6.82 -26.85
C TYR A 318 35.61 6.09 -27.58
N GLY A 319 35.95 4.89 -27.13
CA GLY A 319 36.89 4.01 -27.80
C GLY A 319 36.23 3.12 -28.86
N GLU A 320 37.01 2.18 -29.39
CA GLU A 320 36.61 1.30 -30.49
C GLU A 320 36.23 -0.11 -30.00
N ASP A 321 36.57 -0.49 -28.77
CA ASP A 321 36.43 -1.85 -28.22
C ASP A 321 35.04 -2.09 -27.61
N THR A 322 33.99 -1.80 -28.38
CA THR A 322 32.59 -1.97 -27.93
C THR A 322 32.17 -3.45 -27.86
N LYS A 323 31.38 -3.80 -26.82
CA LYS A 323 30.81 -5.14 -26.61
C LYS A 323 29.29 -5.04 -26.41
N PRO A 324 28.49 -5.86 -27.13
CA PRO A 324 27.04 -5.83 -26.96
C PRO A 324 26.63 -6.32 -25.56
N ILE A 325 25.57 -5.71 -25.02
CA ILE A 325 24.93 -6.15 -23.78
C ILE A 325 23.96 -7.30 -24.11
N GLU A 326 24.16 -8.45 -23.48
CA GLU A 326 23.33 -9.65 -23.66
C GLU A 326 22.15 -9.64 -22.68
N TRP A 327 21.04 -9.02 -23.11
CA TRP A 327 19.78 -8.91 -22.35
C TRP A 327 19.03 -10.24 -22.23
#